data_AF-A0A345YEC9-F1
#
_entry.id   AF-A0A345YEC9-F1
#
_cell.length_a   1.000
_cell.length_b   1.000
_cell.length_c   1.000
_cell.angle_alpha   90.00
_cell.angle_beta   90.00
_cell.angle_gamma   90.00
#
_symmetry.space_group_name_H-M   'P 1'
#
loop_
_entity.id
_entity.type
_entity.pdbx_description
1 polymer ?
#
loop_
_entity_poly.entity_id
_entity_poly.type
_entity_poly.pdbx_seq_one_letter_code
_entity_poly.pdbx_strand_id
1 'polypeptide(L)'
;MKMRLLLAAKRYAEQIERGMSDDELSEALKKSLGIFGGSGGPGRIHVTRQGSGLKIWASHEIHNHVTAKPIFEGKATIEMARYIYNIGNPADMQLPLL
;
A
#
# COMPACT_ATOMS: atom_id res chain seq x y z
N MET A 1 2.17 -7.92 10.82
CA MET A 1 2.56 -6.95 9.77
C MET A 1 2.38 -5.46 10.16
N LYS A 2 1.99 -5.10 11.40
CA LYS A 2 1.82 -3.69 11.83
C LYS A 2 3.13 -2.89 11.91
N MET A 3 4.26 -3.52 12.27
CA MET A 3 5.50 -2.79 12.61
C MET A 3 6.20 -2.09 11.42
N ARG A 4 6.28 -2.71 10.23
CA ARG A 4 7.02 -2.14 9.09
C ARG A 4 6.24 -1.07 8.32
N LEU A 5 4.92 -1.17 8.28
CA LEU A 5 4.06 -0.15 7.69
C LEU A 5 3.98 1.12 8.57
N LEU A 6 4.03 0.97 9.91
CA LEU A 6 4.23 2.09 10.84
C LEU A 6 5.60 2.76 10.65
N LEU A 7 6.64 2.00 10.30
CA LEU A 7 7.97 2.55 10.03
C LEU A 7 8.01 3.34 8.71
N ALA A 8 7.27 2.88 7.69
CA ALA A 8 7.07 3.63 6.45
C ALA A 8 6.27 4.92 6.72
N ALA A 9 5.21 4.87 7.53
CA ALA A 9 4.48 6.07 7.95
C ALA A 9 5.37 7.08 8.68
N LYS A 10 6.30 6.62 9.52
CA LYS A 10 7.32 7.51 10.14
C LYS A 10 8.32 8.07 9.12
N ARG A 11 8.76 7.26 8.15
CA ARG A 11 9.71 7.68 7.11
C ARG A 11 9.11 8.73 6.18
N TYR A 12 7.81 8.65 5.93
CA TYR A 12 7.09 9.51 5.00
C TYR A 12 6.15 10.51 5.70
N ALA A 13 6.36 10.79 6.99
CA ALA A 13 5.41 11.56 7.79
C ALA A 13 5.14 12.97 7.22
N GLU A 14 6.21 13.71 6.89
CA GLU A 14 6.11 15.05 6.28
C GLU A 14 5.41 15.01 4.91
N GLN A 15 5.69 13.98 4.10
CA GLN A 15 5.07 13.82 2.78
C GLN A 15 3.59 13.45 2.89
N ILE A 16 3.23 12.65 3.90
CA ILE A 16 1.84 12.29 4.18
C ILE A 16 1.06 13.54 4.64
N GLU A 17 1.64 14.34 5.53
CA GLU A 17 1.01 15.55 6.06
C GLU A 17 0.75 16.60 4.96
N ARG A 18 1.71 16.82 4.05
CA ARG A 18 1.53 17.73 2.90
C ARG A 18 0.61 17.15 1.79
N GLY A 19 0.26 15.87 1.88
CA GLY A 19 -0.35 15.10 0.79
C GLY A 19 0.66 14.66 -0.26
N MET A 20 0.36 13.56 -0.95
CA MET A 20 1.22 12.98 -1.98
C MET A 20 0.45 12.84 -3.29
N SER A 21 1.10 13.11 -4.43
CA SER A 21 0.56 12.74 -5.73
C SER A 21 0.53 11.21 -5.90
N ASP A 22 -0.20 10.72 -6.90
CA ASP A 22 -0.26 9.28 -7.20
C ASP A 22 1.13 8.71 -7.53
N ASP A 23 1.96 9.46 -8.26
CA ASP A 23 3.33 9.04 -8.59
C ASP A 23 4.24 8.99 -7.36
N GLU A 24 4.19 10.03 -6.53
CA GLU A 24 4.96 10.08 -5.28
C GLU A 24 4.56 8.93 -4.34
N LEU A 25 3.25 8.69 -4.20
CA LEU A 25 2.72 7.64 -3.34
C LEU A 25 3.06 6.26 -3.92
N SER A 26 2.96 6.08 -5.24
CA SER A 26 3.37 4.86 -5.94
C SER A 26 4.83 4.52 -5.66
N GLU A 27 5.74 5.48 -5.79
CA GLU A 27 7.17 5.27 -5.51
C GLU A 27 7.47 4.98 -4.03
N ALA A 28 6.79 5.67 -3.11
CA ALA A 28 6.89 5.38 -1.68
C ALA A 28 6.40 3.97 -1.33
N LEU A 29 5.30 3.54 -1.95
CA LEU A 29 4.77 2.18 -1.78
C LEU A 29 5.71 1.13 -2.38
N LYS A 30 6.24 1.32 -3.59
CA LYS A 30 7.24 0.41 -4.19
C LYS A 30 8.43 0.19 -3.27
N LYS A 31 9.01 1.28 -2.73
CA LYS A 31 10.14 1.23 -1.80
C LYS A 31 9.79 0.52 -0.49
N SER A 32 8.57 0.74 0.02
CA SER A 32 8.11 0.15 1.27
C SER A 32 7.76 -1.34 1.14
N LEU A 33 7.13 -1.73 0.03
CA LEU A 33 6.77 -3.12 -0.29
C LEU A 33 8.01 -3.96 -0.62
N GLY A 34 8.99 -3.38 -1.30
CA GLY A 34 10.23 -4.03 -1.72
C GLY A 34 10.03 -4.96 -2.91
N ILE A 35 11.07 -5.73 -3.27
CA ILE A 35 11.05 -6.62 -4.44
C ILE A 35 9.99 -7.70 -4.26
N PHE A 36 10.00 -8.39 -3.12
CA PHE A 36 9.02 -9.41 -2.75
C PHE A 36 9.11 -9.66 -1.25
N GLY A 37 8.01 -9.98 -0.59
CA GLY A 37 8.03 -10.40 0.79
C GLY A 37 6.66 -10.83 1.30
N GLY A 38 6.62 -11.35 2.52
CA GLY A 38 5.37 -11.79 3.11
C GLY A 38 5.49 -12.04 4.60
N SER A 39 4.35 -12.36 5.20
CA SER A 39 4.27 -12.84 6.58
C SER A 39 3.05 -13.76 6.73
N GLY A 40 3.16 -14.77 7.58
CA GLY A 40 2.07 -15.70 7.85
C GLY A 40 2.37 -16.51 9.11
N GLY A 41 1.60 -17.58 9.31
CA GLY A 41 1.79 -18.52 10.41
C GLY A 41 0.47 -19.07 10.95
N PRO A 42 0.51 -20.08 11.82
CA PRO A 42 -0.69 -20.70 12.37
C PRO A 42 -1.66 -19.68 12.97
N GLY A 43 -2.93 -19.74 12.57
CA GLY A 43 -3.98 -18.83 13.04
C GLY A 43 -3.84 -17.37 12.58
N ARG A 44 -2.97 -17.07 11.61
CA ARG A 44 -2.75 -15.72 11.07
C ARG A 44 -3.03 -15.69 9.58
N ILE A 45 -3.46 -14.54 9.09
CA ILE A 45 -3.60 -14.30 7.65
C ILE A 45 -2.21 -14.40 7.00
N HIS A 46 -2.11 -15.22 5.96
CA HIS A 46 -0.98 -15.24 5.06
C HIS A 46 -1.04 -14.03 4.14
N VAL A 47 0.01 -13.22 4.15
CA VAL A 47 0.14 -12.03 3.32
C VAL A 47 1.39 -12.14 2.47
N THR A 48 1.24 -11.92 1.18
CA THR A 48 2.33 -11.76 0.23
C THR A 48 2.24 -10.37 -0.39
N ARG A 49 3.38 -9.76 -0.69
CA ARG A 49 3.46 -8.42 -1.26
C ARG A 49 4.61 -8.30 -2.25
N GLN A 50 4.42 -7.47 -3.25
CA GLN A 50 5.40 -7.17 -4.29
C GLN A 50 5.30 -5.69 -4.68
N GLY A 51 6.43 -4.98 -4.70
CA GLY A 51 6.47 -3.58 -5.10
C GLY A 51 6.18 -3.39 -6.59
N SER A 52 6.67 -4.30 -7.44
CA SER A 52 6.29 -4.31 -8.86
C SER A 52 4.78 -4.55 -9.00
N GLY A 53 4.11 -3.66 -9.73
CA GLY A 53 2.65 -3.67 -9.86
C GLY A 53 1.89 -3.38 -8.56
N LEU A 54 2.57 -3.00 -7.46
CA LEU A 54 1.96 -2.72 -6.15
C LEU A 54 1.00 -3.82 -5.70
N LYS A 55 1.44 -5.08 -5.74
CA LYS A 55 0.56 -6.23 -5.51
C LYS A 55 0.55 -6.67 -4.06
N ILE A 56 -0.64 -6.97 -3.55
CA ILE A 56 -0.87 -7.55 -2.23
C ILE A 56 -1.84 -8.73 -2.35
N TRP A 57 -1.46 -9.87 -1.76
CA TRP A 57 -2.32 -11.04 -1.59
C TRP A 57 -2.53 -11.26 -0.11
N ALA A 58 -3.75 -11.65 0.28
CA ALA A 58 -4.06 -12.05 1.65
C ALA A 58 -5.08 -13.18 1.66
N SER A 59 -4.84 -14.21 2.47
CA SER A 59 -5.77 -15.34 2.65
C SER A 59 -5.53 -16.04 4.00
N HIS A 60 -6.53 -16.77 4.48
CA HIS A 60 -6.38 -17.65 5.65
C HIS A 60 -5.57 -18.92 5.33
N GLU A 61 -5.57 -19.34 4.07
CA GLU A 61 -4.77 -20.46 3.57
C GLU A 61 -3.47 -19.98 2.94
N ILE A 62 -2.52 -20.90 2.70
CA ILE A 62 -1.31 -20.61 1.94
C ILE A 62 -1.72 -20.45 0.47
N HIS A 63 -1.61 -19.23 -0.06
CA HIS A 63 -1.84 -18.96 -1.48
C HIS A 63 -0.54 -19.05 -2.29
N ASN A 64 -0.64 -19.53 -3.52
CA ASN A 64 0.42 -19.39 -4.50
C ASN A 64 0.26 -18.08 -5.26
N HIS A 65 1.16 -17.12 -5.04
CA HIS A 65 1.15 -15.79 -5.67
C HIS A 65 1.33 -15.82 -7.20
N VAL A 66 1.77 -16.94 -7.78
CA VAL A 66 1.90 -17.12 -9.23
C VAL A 66 0.55 -17.43 -9.88
N THR A 67 -0.33 -18.14 -9.18
CA THR A 67 -1.63 -18.59 -9.73
C THR A 67 -2.82 -17.81 -9.16
N ALA A 68 -2.73 -17.37 -7.91
CA ALA A 68 -3.74 -16.57 -7.26
C ALA A 68 -3.63 -15.10 -7.70
N LYS A 69 -4.79 -14.47 -7.93
CA LYS A 69 -4.85 -13.03 -8.19
C LYS A 69 -4.61 -12.23 -6.90
N PRO A 70 -3.91 -11.08 -6.97
CA PRO A 70 -3.79 -10.20 -5.83
C PRO A 70 -5.16 -9.60 -5.47
N ILE A 71 -5.35 -9.29 -4.19
CA ILE A 71 -6.56 -8.59 -3.72
C ILE A 71 -6.46 -7.07 -3.96
N PHE A 72 -5.24 -6.55 -4.02
CA PHE A 72 -4.94 -5.18 -4.44
C PHE A 72 -3.79 -5.16 -5.43
N GLU A 73 -3.93 -4.38 -6.49
CA GLU A 73 -2.94 -4.19 -7.54
C GLU A 73 -3.00 -2.76 -8.08
N GLY A 74 -1.84 -2.18 -8.41
CA GLY A 74 -1.72 -0.88 -9.06
C GLY A 74 -2.47 0.23 -8.33
N LYS A 75 -3.41 0.88 -9.03
CA LYS A 75 -4.19 2.00 -8.51
C LYS A 75 -5.02 1.64 -7.29
N ALA A 76 -5.59 0.43 -7.24
CA ALA A 76 -6.37 -0.01 -6.09
C ALA A 76 -5.53 -0.05 -4.80
N THR A 77 -4.25 -0.37 -4.91
CA THR A 77 -3.31 -0.33 -3.78
C THR A 77 -3.02 1.10 -3.33
N ILE A 78 -2.92 2.04 -4.27
CA ILE A 78 -2.72 3.47 -3.98
C ILE A 78 -3.96 4.02 -3.26
N GLU A 79 -5.16 3.78 -3.80
CA GLU A 79 -6.43 4.22 -3.19
C GLU A 79 -6.62 3.64 -1.79
N MET A 80 -6.32 2.36 -1.59
CA MET A 80 -6.38 1.73 -0.27
C MET A 80 -5.36 2.33 0.71
N ALA A 81 -4.15 2.67 0.24
CA ALA A 81 -3.16 3.35 1.08
C ALA A 81 -3.63 4.76 1.47
N ARG A 82 -4.20 5.52 0.53
CA ARG A 82 -4.80 6.83 0.83
C ARG A 82 -5.88 6.72 1.89
N TYR A 83 -6.78 5.74 1.75
CA TYR A 83 -7.86 5.51 2.68
C TYR A 83 -7.36 5.15 4.09
N ILE A 84 -6.43 4.19 4.22
CA ILE A 84 -5.93 3.72 5.52
C ILE A 84 -5.10 4.80 6.24
N TYR A 85 -4.29 5.55 5.51
CA TYR A 85 -3.34 6.53 6.07
C TYR A 85 -3.84 7.97 5.99
N ASN A 86 -5.05 8.20 5.50
CA ASN A 86 -5.65 9.52 5.28
C ASN A 86 -4.72 10.48 4.50
N ILE A 87 -4.15 9.99 3.40
CA ILE A 87 -3.18 10.75 2.58
C ILE A 87 -3.94 11.55 1.52
N GLY A 88 -3.97 12.87 1.65
CA GLY A 88 -4.55 13.77 0.65
C GLY A 88 -3.86 13.69 -0.70
N ASN A 89 -4.61 13.91 -1.78
CA ASN A 89 -4.08 14.11 -3.12
C ASN A 89 -4.04 15.61 -3.43
N PRO A 90 -2.86 16.22 -3.59
CA PRO A 90 -2.74 17.64 -3.91
C PRO A 90 -3.39 18.02 -5.26
N ALA A 91 -3.56 17.05 -6.17
CA ALA A 91 -4.25 17.27 -7.44
C ALA A 91 -5.79 17.30 -7.32
N ASP A 92 -6.34 16.82 -6.20
CA ASP A 92 -7.78 16.93 -5.90
C ASP A 92 -8.09 18.32 -5.33
N MET A 93 -7.63 19.38 -6.01
CA MET A 93 -8.08 20.74 -5.74
C MET A 93 -9.56 20.83 -6.08
N GLN A 94 -10.39 20.54 -5.07
CA GLN A 94 -11.81 20.79 -5.12
C GLN A 94 -11.99 22.30 -5.29
N LEU A 95 -12.51 22.70 -6.45
CA LEU A 95 -12.85 24.10 -6.72
C LEU A 95 -13.79 24.58 -5.61
N PRO A 96 -13.61 25.82 -5.09
CA PRO A 96 -14.59 26.39 -4.19
C PRO A 96 -15.94 26.40 -4.89
N LEU A 97 -16.95 25.84 -4.25
CA LEU A 97 -18.34 26.02 -4.65
C LEU A 97 -18.62 27.54 -4.56
N LEU A 98 -18.68 28.19 -5.72
CA LEU A 98 -19.08 29.60 -5.87
C LEU A 98 -20.53 29.80 -5.45
#